data_AF-A0A2E0GTW9-F1
#
_entry.id   AF-A0A2E0GTW9-F1
#
_cell.length_a   1.000
_cell.length_b   1.000
_cell.length_c   1.000
_cell.angle_alpha   90.00
_cell.angle_beta   90.00
_cell.angle_gamma   90.00
#
_symmetry.space_group_name_H-M   'P 1'
#
loop_
_entity.id
_entity.type
_entity.pdbx_description
1 polymer ?
#
loop_
_entity_poly.entity_id
_entity_poly.type
_entity_poly.pdbx_seq_one_letter_code
_entity_poly.pdbx_strand_id
1 'polypeptide(L)'
;MKIKLFMTLFIIAISASCQRNDALSHLNSNQLVDVLWNSARFAENKLSIKPSLGSTYIVCMDEVDHTAHCADFFNAMLARIHAQKHLHTVSLDQLTNVSRYQGIRDQYVSMVMSHLPSKVK
;
A
#
# COMPACT_ATOMS: atom_id res chain seq x y z
N MET A 1 25.92 -16.61 -45.30
CA MET A 1 24.70 -16.20 -44.56
C MET A 1 24.32 -17.32 -43.60
N LYS A 2 24.59 -17.15 -42.29
CA LYS A 2 24.10 -18.03 -41.21
C LYS A 2 23.85 -17.12 -40.00
N ILE A 3 22.60 -16.70 -39.83
CA ILE A 3 22.13 -15.94 -38.67
C ILE A 3 21.25 -16.89 -37.86
N LYS A 4 21.32 -16.71 -36.54
CA LYS A 4 20.39 -17.17 -35.49
C LYS A 4 20.78 -18.48 -34.82
N LEU A 5 21.45 -18.37 -33.68
CA LEU A 5 21.07 -19.12 -32.47
C LEU A 5 21.72 -18.54 -31.20
N PHE A 6 21.45 -17.28 -30.87
CA PHE A 6 21.87 -16.71 -29.59
C PHE A 6 20.85 -15.66 -29.13
N MET A 7 19.64 -16.08 -28.76
CA MET A 7 18.73 -15.15 -28.08
C MET A 7 17.58 -15.83 -27.34
N THR A 8 17.85 -16.91 -26.59
CA THR A 8 16.78 -17.56 -25.82
C THR A 8 17.27 -18.04 -24.45
N LEU A 9 18.06 -17.22 -23.75
CA LEU A 9 18.55 -17.57 -22.41
C LEU A 9 18.81 -16.39 -21.47
N PHE A 10 18.21 -15.21 -21.71
CA PHE A 10 18.39 -14.05 -20.84
C PHE A 10 17.11 -13.40 -20.29
N ILE A 11 15.92 -13.93 -20.60
CA ILE A 11 14.65 -13.30 -20.20
C ILE A 11 14.04 -13.92 -18.93
N ILE A 12 14.55 -15.05 -18.42
CA ILE A 12 13.94 -15.74 -17.26
C ILE A 12 14.60 -15.35 -15.92
N ALA A 13 15.78 -14.71 -15.92
CA ALA A 13 16.49 -14.37 -14.68
C ALA A 13 16.13 -12.98 -14.10
N ILE A 14 15.50 -12.09 -14.87
CA ILE A 14 15.23 -10.71 -14.42
C ILE A 14 13.98 -10.65 -13.52
N SER A 15 13.02 -11.57 -13.69
CA SER A 15 11.76 -11.57 -12.93
C SER A 15 11.87 -12.17 -11.53
N ALA A 16 12.86 -13.03 -11.27
CA ALA A 16 13.04 -13.69 -9.96
C ALA A 16 13.71 -12.79 -8.90
N SER A 17 14.19 -11.62 -9.30
CA SER A 17 14.91 -10.68 -8.42
C SER A 17 13.99 -9.58 -7.84
N CYS A 18 12.84 -9.30 -8.47
CA CYS A 18 11.93 -8.24 -7.99
C CYS A 18 10.99 -8.67 -6.86
N GLN A 19 10.79 -9.97 -6.61
CA GLN A 19 9.95 -10.44 -5.50
C GLN A 19 10.69 -10.55 -4.16
N ARG A 20 12.02 -10.40 -4.12
CA ARG A 20 12.81 -10.61 -2.88
C ARG A 20 12.86 -9.43 -1.92
N ASN A 21 12.26 -8.28 -2.27
CA ASN A 21 12.31 -7.09 -1.42
C ASN A 21 10.92 -6.56 -1.09
N ASP A 22 10.01 -7.46 -0.74
CA ASP A 22 8.70 -7.11 -0.20
C ASP A 22 8.82 -6.77 1.28
N ALA A 23 9.23 -5.53 1.57
CA ALA A 23 9.43 -5.02 2.92
C ALA A 23 8.15 -5.14 3.79
N LEU A 24 6.96 -5.07 3.19
CA LEU A 24 5.69 -5.25 3.90
C LEU A 24 5.42 -6.73 4.22
N SER A 25 6.00 -7.69 3.51
CA SER A 25 5.83 -9.13 3.79
C SER A 25 6.45 -9.57 5.12
N HIS A 26 7.40 -8.80 5.66
CA HIS A 26 8.05 -9.08 6.95
C HIS A 26 7.22 -8.63 8.17
N LEU A 27 6.16 -7.86 7.94
CA LEU A 27 5.28 -7.38 9.00
C LEU A 27 4.20 -8.43 9.29
N ASN A 28 3.91 -8.67 10.57
CA ASN A 28 2.71 -9.41 10.94
C ASN A 28 1.45 -8.56 10.68
N SER A 29 0.26 -9.17 10.73
CA SER A 29 -1.01 -8.49 10.41
C SER A 29 -1.24 -7.21 11.22
N ASN A 30 -0.95 -7.22 12.53
CA ASN A 30 -1.14 -6.04 13.38
C ASN A 30 -0.18 -4.92 12.98
N GLN A 31 1.10 -5.25 12.76
CA GLN A 31 2.10 -4.28 12.32
C GLN A 31 1.74 -3.69 10.95
N LEU A 32 1.25 -4.52 10.03
CA LEU A 32 0.84 -4.08 8.71
C LEU A 32 -0.37 -3.14 8.79
N VAL A 33 -1.39 -3.50 9.57
CA VAL A 33 -2.57 -2.63 9.81
C VAL A 33 -2.14 -1.29 10.42
N ASP A 34 -1.26 -1.30 11.41
CA ASP A 34 -0.76 -0.07 12.04
C ASP A 34 0.01 0.81 11.06
N VAL A 35 0.89 0.23 10.23
CA VAL A 35 1.64 0.97 9.21
C VAL A 35 0.69 1.60 8.19
N LEU A 36 -0.28 0.83 7.69
CA LEU A 36 -1.26 1.31 6.72
C LEU A 36 -2.11 2.43 7.32
N TRP A 37 -2.65 2.23 8.52
CA TRP A 37 -3.57 3.18 9.15
C TRP A 37 -2.88 4.50 9.51
N ASN A 38 -1.68 4.43 10.09
CA ASN A 38 -0.90 5.64 10.41
C ASN A 38 -0.51 6.41 9.14
N SER A 39 -0.15 5.70 8.07
CA SER A 39 0.22 6.32 6.79
C SER A 39 -1.01 6.94 6.11
N ALA A 40 -2.16 6.28 6.17
CA ALA A 40 -3.43 6.77 5.63
C ALA A 40 -3.88 8.05 6.36
N ARG A 41 -3.83 8.07 7.70
CA ARG A 41 -4.13 9.29 8.47
C ARG A 41 -3.15 10.42 8.19
N PHE A 42 -1.87 10.10 8.03
CA PHE A 42 -0.89 11.11 7.63
C PHE A 42 -1.25 11.71 6.26
N ALA A 43 -1.57 10.86 5.28
CA ALA A 43 -1.96 11.30 3.94
C ALA A 43 -3.22 12.16 3.94
N GLU A 44 -4.26 11.75 4.67
CA GLU A 44 -5.48 12.54 4.86
C GLU A 44 -5.19 13.91 5.46
N ASN A 45 -4.37 13.98 6.53
CA ASN A 45 -4.01 15.26 7.11
C ASN A 45 -3.19 16.13 6.15
N LYS A 46 -2.24 15.53 5.42
CA LYS A 46 -1.41 16.24 4.43
C LYS A 46 -2.26 16.81 3.29
N LEU A 47 -3.32 16.10 2.90
CA LEU A 47 -4.25 16.50 1.84
C LEU A 47 -5.48 17.25 2.37
N SER A 48 -5.51 17.61 3.66
CA SER A 48 -6.63 18.29 4.31
C SER A 48 -7.99 17.57 4.19
N ILE A 49 -7.97 16.24 4.06
CA ILE A 49 -9.16 15.39 4.06
C ILE A 49 -9.65 15.23 5.50
N LYS A 50 -10.93 15.54 5.74
CA LYS A 50 -11.57 15.45 7.07
C LYS A 50 -12.80 14.54 7.03
N PRO A 51 -13.02 13.71 8.06
CA PRO A 51 -12.15 13.49 9.22
C PRO A 51 -10.93 12.62 8.85
N SER A 52 -9.79 12.83 9.53
CA SER A 52 -8.58 12.03 9.28
C SER A 52 -8.57 10.75 10.13
N LEU A 53 -9.32 9.75 9.67
CA LEU A 53 -9.55 8.47 10.34
C LEU A 53 -8.87 7.28 9.65
N GLY A 54 -8.28 7.49 8.47
CA GLY A 54 -7.69 6.47 7.62
C GLY A 54 -8.70 5.77 6.71
N SER A 55 -9.94 6.25 6.63
CA SER A 55 -11.00 5.65 5.80
C SER A 55 -10.77 5.85 4.31
N THR A 56 -10.03 6.89 3.92
CA THR A 56 -9.71 7.17 2.51
C THR A 56 -8.95 6.01 1.86
N TYR A 57 -8.16 5.28 2.64
CA TYR A 57 -7.49 4.06 2.16
C TYR A 57 -8.49 3.01 1.65
N ILE A 58 -9.60 2.79 2.36
CA ILE A 58 -10.61 1.79 1.98
C ILE A 58 -11.27 2.22 0.67
N VAL A 59 -11.65 3.49 0.57
CA VAL A 59 -12.27 4.07 -0.63
C VAL A 59 -11.34 3.91 -1.84
N CYS A 60 -10.09 4.32 -1.71
CA CYS A 60 -9.12 4.24 -2.80
C CYS A 60 -8.72 2.82 -3.18
N MET A 61 -8.79 1.86 -2.26
CA MET A 61 -8.55 0.43 -2.56
C MET A 61 -9.73 -0.25 -3.27
N ASP A 62 -10.94 0.29 -3.12
CA ASP A 62 -12.15 -0.20 -3.79
C ASP A 62 -12.36 0.48 -5.17
N GLU A 63 -11.60 1.53 -5.51
CA GLU A 63 -11.61 2.18 -6.83
C GLU A 63 -10.78 1.37 -7.86
N VAL A 64 -11.39 1.05 -9.01
CA VAL A 64 -10.72 0.32 -10.11
C VAL A 64 -9.69 1.19 -10.82
N ASP A 65 -9.96 2.49 -10.97
CA ASP A 65 -9.17 3.44 -11.75
C ASP A 65 -8.64 4.60 -10.90
N HIS A 66 -7.99 4.27 -9.76
CA HIS A 66 -7.38 5.22 -8.80
C HIS A 66 -7.40 6.66 -9.29
N THR A 67 -8.45 7.39 -8.91
CA THR A 67 -8.64 8.77 -9.38
C THR A 67 -7.40 9.61 -9.05
N ALA A 68 -7.21 10.77 -9.69
CA ALA A 68 -6.07 11.65 -9.37
C ALA A 68 -5.95 11.92 -7.86
N HIS A 69 -7.08 11.97 -7.16
CA HIS A 69 -7.15 12.05 -5.70
C HIS A 69 -6.52 10.84 -4.98
N CYS A 70 -6.82 9.62 -5.41
CA CYS A 70 -6.23 8.41 -4.84
C CYS A 70 -4.74 8.25 -5.16
N ALA A 71 -4.30 8.70 -6.34
CA ALA A 71 -2.87 8.75 -6.66
C ALA A 71 -2.11 9.68 -5.69
N ASP A 72 -2.61 10.89 -5.47
CA ASP A 72 -2.00 11.84 -4.52
C ASP A 72 -2.01 11.31 -3.08
N PHE A 73 -3.12 10.66 -2.70
CA PHE A 73 -3.26 10.00 -1.41
C PHE A 73 -2.23 8.88 -1.20
N PHE A 74 -2.09 7.94 -2.14
CA PHE A 74 -1.11 6.86 -2.03
C PHE A 74 0.33 7.37 -2.10
N ASN A 75 0.62 8.40 -2.90
CA ASN A 75 1.93 9.03 -2.90
C ASN A 75 2.28 9.65 -1.54
N ALA A 76 1.30 10.29 -0.88
CA ALA A 76 1.49 10.81 0.47
C ALA A 76 1.69 9.70 1.52
N MET A 77 0.96 8.59 1.41
CA MET A 77 1.18 7.41 2.25
C MET A 77 2.57 6.82 2.04
N LEU A 78 2.98 6.64 0.79
CA LEU A 78 4.25 6.05 0.42
C LEU A 78 5.42 6.88 0.95
N ALA A 79 5.34 8.21 0.82
CA ALA A 79 6.32 9.12 1.42
C ALA A 79 6.42 8.97 2.95
N ARG A 80 5.30 8.72 3.64
CA ARG A 80 5.29 8.47 5.09
C ARG A 80 5.90 7.13 5.47
N ILE A 81 5.65 6.10 4.66
CA ILE A 81 6.23 4.75 4.82
C ILE A 81 7.75 4.82 4.59
N HIS A 82 8.20 5.54 3.57
CA HIS A 82 9.63 5.69 3.27
C HIS A 82 10.42 6.43 4.34
N ALA A 83 9.76 7.31 5.10
CA ALA A 83 10.37 7.94 6.27
C ALA A 83 10.70 6.92 7.39
N GLN A 84 10.23 5.68 7.31
CA GLN A 84 10.58 4.61 8.23
C GLN A 84 11.78 3.83 7.69
N LYS A 85 12.87 3.77 8.46
CA LYS A 85 14.15 3.18 8.02
C LYS A 85 14.03 1.78 7.40
N HIS A 86 13.13 0.95 7.91
CA HIS A 86 12.96 -0.45 7.48
C HIS A 86 11.96 -0.63 6.33
N LEU A 87 11.31 0.44 5.85
CA LEU A 87 10.28 0.38 4.80
C LEU A 87 10.57 1.33 3.62
N HIS A 88 11.80 1.86 3.51
CA HIS A 88 12.20 2.78 2.43
C HIS A 88 12.15 2.17 1.01
N THR A 89 12.08 0.85 0.90
CA THR A 89 12.00 0.12 -0.37
C THR A 89 10.57 -0.24 -0.79
N VAL A 90 9.56 0.09 0.02
CA VAL A 90 8.16 -0.21 -0.32
C VAL A 90 7.79 0.47 -1.64
N SER A 91 7.16 -0.24 -2.55
CA SER A 91 6.66 0.30 -3.81
C SER A 91 5.17 0.63 -3.72
N LEU A 92 4.68 1.43 -4.67
CA LEU A 92 3.25 1.70 -4.80
C LEU A 92 2.47 0.38 -5.02
N ASP A 93 2.96 -0.49 -5.89
CA ASP A 93 2.33 -1.80 -6.17
C ASP A 93 2.22 -2.69 -4.94
N GLN A 94 3.20 -2.64 -4.03
CA GLN A 94 3.14 -3.35 -2.75
C GLN A 94 2.12 -2.74 -1.80
N LEU A 95 2.01 -1.41 -1.80
CA LEU A 95 1.07 -0.66 -0.96
C LEU A 95 -0.39 -0.86 -1.40
N THR A 96 -0.65 -0.97 -2.71
CA THR A 96 -1.99 -1.09 -3.30
C THR A 96 -2.38 -2.53 -3.67
N ASN A 97 -1.61 -3.53 -3.24
CA ASN A 97 -1.90 -4.92 -3.54
C ASN A 97 -3.18 -5.41 -2.84
N VAL A 98 -4.26 -5.57 -3.61
CA VAL A 98 -5.59 -5.99 -3.11
C VAL A 98 -5.55 -7.37 -2.43
N SER A 99 -4.79 -8.33 -2.95
CA SER A 99 -4.68 -9.67 -2.36
C SER A 99 -4.08 -9.64 -0.95
N ARG A 100 -3.13 -8.72 -0.70
CA ARG A 100 -2.56 -8.50 0.64
C ARG A 100 -3.59 -7.89 1.59
N TYR A 101 -4.44 -6.99 1.08
CA TYR A 101 -5.48 -6.36 1.87
C TYR A 101 -6.59 -7.34 2.27
N GLN A 102 -6.96 -8.31 1.41
CA GLN A 102 -8.01 -9.29 1.71
C GLN A 102 -7.83 -9.98 3.08
N GLY A 103 -6.60 -10.31 3.47
CA GLY A 103 -6.30 -10.97 4.74
C GLY A 103 -6.31 -10.07 5.98
N ILE A 104 -6.33 -8.75 5.81
CA ILE A 104 -6.27 -7.76 6.91
C ILE A 104 -7.39 -6.71 6.86
N ARG A 105 -8.29 -6.81 5.87
CA ARG A 105 -9.36 -5.83 5.61
C ARG A 105 -10.22 -5.61 6.84
N ASP A 106 -10.73 -6.69 7.43
CA ASP A 106 -11.63 -6.59 8.59
C ASP A 106 -10.95 -5.97 9.81
N GLN A 107 -9.67 -6.29 10.02
CA GLN A 107 -8.86 -5.68 11.09
C GLN A 107 -8.66 -4.19 10.85
N TYR A 108 -8.35 -3.79 9.61
CA TYR A 108 -8.20 -2.39 9.23
C TYR A 108 -9.52 -1.62 9.40
N VAL A 109 -10.63 -2.17 8.91
CA VAL A 109 -11.97 -1.56 9.05
C VAL A 109 -12.32 -1.42 10.52
N SER A 110 -12.10 -2.47 11.33
CA SER A 110 -12.32 -2.42 12.78
C SER A 110 -11.51 -1.31 13.46
N MET A 111 -10.23 -1.17 13.08
CA MET A 111 -9.35 -0.09 13.56
C MET A 111 -9.89 1.31 13.19
N VAL A 112 -10.36 1.51 11.96
CA VAL A 112 -10.95 2.81 11.56
C VAL A 112 -12.24 3.07 12.34
N MET A 113 -13.11 2.07 12.47
CA MET A 113 -14.40 2.20 13.16
C MET A 113 -14.23 2.46 14.67
N SER A 114 -13.21 1.89 15.33
CA SER A 114 -12.96 2.13 16.76
C SER A 114 -12.56 3.57 17.08
N HIS A 115 -12.15 4.34 16.06
CA HIS A 115 -11.76 5.74 16.18
C HIS A 115 -12.85 6.71 15.71
N LEU A 116 -14.03 6.21 15.33
CA LEU A 116 -15.18 7.07 15.10
C LEU A 116 -15.65 7.66 16.43
N PRO A 117 -15.91 8.98 16.51
CA PRO A 117 -16.49 9.57 17.71
C PRO A 117 -17.84 8.89 17.98
N SER A 118 -18.06 8.47 19.23
CA SER A 118 -19.22 7.69 19.70
C SER A 118 -20.57 8.44 19.67
N LYS A 119 -20.71 9.46 18.81
CA LYS A 119 -21.90 10.28 18.63
C LYS A 119 -22.74 9.81 17.46
N VAL A 120 -23.13 8.53 17.49
CA VAL A 120 -24.34 8.05 16.81
C VAL A 120 -25.00 7.06 17.77
N LYS A 121 -25.69 7.59 18.78
CA LYS A 121 -26.75 6.92 19.54
C LYS A 121 -27.86 7.94 19.74
#